data_AF-A0A852J986-F1
#
_entry.id   AF-A0A852J986-F1
#
_cell.length_a   1.000
_cell.length_b   1.000
_cell.length_c   1.000
_cell.angle_alpha   90.00
_cell.angle_beta   90.00
_cell.angle_gamma   90.00
#
_symmetry.space_group_name_H-M   'P 1'
#
loop_
_entity.id
_entity.type
_entity.pdbx_description
1 polymer ?
#
loop_
_entity_poly.entity_id
_entity_poly.type
_entity_poly.pdbx_seq_one_letter_code
_entity_poly.pdbx_strand_id
1 'polypeptide(L)'
;LFCLLSFQYCCFIFHFAGQATEEESKLSRTIMRYWTNFAKNGNPNSEDLVHWPQYDRDENYLEIDLMQKASKKLKEGKMEFWVQLTKQMMKEK
;
A
#
# COMPACT_ATOMS: atom_id res chain seq x y z
N LEU A 1 14.52 -2.74 -10.23
CA LEU A 1 13.91 -1.46 -10.66
C LEU A 1 12.87 -0.92 -9.66
N PHE A 2 11.85 -1.68 -9.23
CA PHE A 2 10.85 -1.19 -8.26
C PHE A 2 11.43 -0.72 -6.91
N CYS A 3 12.38 -1.44 -6.31
CA CYS A 3 13.04 -0.99 -5.06
C CYS A 3 13.87 0.30 -5.23
N LEU A 4 14.45 0.51 -6.42
CA LEU A 4 15.19 1.73 -6.73
C LEU A 4 14.24 2.91 -6.97
N LEU A 5 13.07 2.65 -7.56
CA LEU A 5 12.01 3.65 -7.68
C LEU A 5 11.45 4.03 -6.31
N SER A 6 11.23 3.10 -5.38
CA SER A 6 10.83 3.45 -4.01
C SER A 6 11.90 4.28 -3.29
N PHE A 7 13.18 3.98 -3.51
CA PHE A 7 14.29 4.76 -2.95
C PHE A 7 14.35 6.18 -3.55
N GLN A 8 14.23 6.29 -4.89
CA GLN A 8 14.23 7.55 -5.63
C GLN A 8 13.04 8.42 -5.24
N TYR A 9 11.82 7.85 -5.16
CA TYR A 9 10.60 8.58 -4.78
C TYR A 9 10.61 9.01 -3.32
N CYS A 10 11.14 8.20 -2.40
CA CYS A 10 11.24 8.60 -1.01
C CYS A 10 12.25 9.74 -0.84
N CYS A 11 13.43 9.63 -1.47
CA CYS A 11 14.39 10.74 -1.54
C CYS A 11 13.79 11.99 -2.20
N PHE A 12 12.96 11.86 -3.24
CA PHE A 12 12.30 13.00 -3.88
C PHE A 12 11.27 13.67 -2.96
N ILE A 13 10.49 12.88 -2.20
CA ILE A 13 9.56 13.40 -1.18
C ILE A 13 10.33 14.14 -0.08
N PHE A 14 11.42 13.58 0.45
CA PHE A 14 12.23 14.24 1.48
C PHE A 14 12.99 15.47 0.98
N HIS A 15 13.41 15.49 -0.29
CA HIS A 15 14.17 16.59 -0.87
C HIS A 15 13.29 17.78 -1.26
N PHE A 16 12.03 17.55 -1.66
CA PHE A 16 11.14 18.59 -2.19
C PHE A 16 10.08 19.09 -1.18
N ALA A 17 9.76 18.31 -0.14
CA ALA A 17 8.64 18.62 0.77
C ALA A 17 9.03 19.34 2.08
N GLY A 18 10.30 19.70 2.29
CA GLY A 18 10.77 20.15 3.60
C GLY A 18 11.03 18.98 4.54
N GLN A 19 11.69 19.23 5.67
CA GLN A 19 12.07 18.18 6.63
C GLN A 19 10.84 17.36 7.03
N ALA A 20 10.85 16.08 6.68
CA ALA A 20 9.84 15.14 7.15
C ALA A 20 9.95 14.92 8.65
N THR A 21 8.82 14.59 9.28
CA THR A 21 8.79 14.31 10.70
C THR A 21 9.49 12.98 11.01
N GLU A 22 9.81 12.75 12.29
CA GLU A 22 10.43 11.50 12.71
C GLU A 22 9.52 10.29 12.41
N GLU A 23 8.21 10.47 12.56
CA GLU A 23 7.18 9.46 12.28
C GLU A 23 7.13 9.12 10.79
N GLU A 24 7.19 10.11 9.90
CA GLU A 24 7.23 9.90 8.45
C GLU A 24 8.53 9.20 8.03
N SER A 25 9.66 9.54 8.67
CA SER A 25 10.94 8.87 8.46
C SER A 25 10.90 7.40 8.91
N LYS A 26 10.24 7.11 10.04
CA LYS A 26 10.00 5.73 10.51
C LYS A 26 9.09 4.98 9.54
N LEU A 27 7.98 5.58 9.11
CA LEU A 27 7.06 5.02 8.14
C LEU A 27 7.77 4.65 6.84
N SER A 28 8.59 5.56 6.29
CA SER A 28 9.40 5.33 5.10
C SER A 28 10.29 4.10 5.24
N ARG A 29 11.02 3.97 6.36
CA ARG A 29 11.87 2.80 6.64
C ARG A 29 11.05 1.50 6.69
N THR A 30 9.90 1.52 7.34
CA THR A 30 8.99 0.38 7.41
C THR A 30 8.51 -0.04 6.01
N ILE A 31 8.07 0.91 5.18
CA ILE A 31 7.61 0.65 3.81
C ILE A 31 8.74 0.07 2.96
N MET A 32 9.95 0.64 3.03
CA MET A 32 11.12 0.11 2.32
C MET A 32 11.43 -1.33 2.73
N ARG A 33 11.26 -1.69 4.01
CA ARG A 33 11.47 -3.05 4.48
C ARG A 33 10.46 -4.04 3.89
N TYR A 34 9.16 -3.71 3.90
CA TYR A 34 8.14 -4.55 3.23
C TYR A 34 8.48 -4.80 1.76
N TRP A 35 8.80 -3.75 1.00
CA TRP A 35 9.12 -3.88 -0.43
C TRP A 35 10.40 -4.65 -0.69
N THR A 36 11.42 -4.47 0.16
CA THR A 36 12.69 -5.19 0.03
C THR A 36 12.51 -6.67 0.32
N ASN A 37 11.71 -7.03 1.33
CA ASN A 37 11.38 -8.42 1.63
C ASN A 37 10.61 -9.03 0.45
N PHE A 38 9.54 -8.38 0.02
CA PHE A 38 8.74 -8.84 -1.12
C PHE A 38 9.58 -9.06 -2.38
N ALA A 39 10.50 -8.15 -2.70
CA ALA A 39 11.38 -8.30 -3.86
C ALA A 39 12.37 -9.48 -3.74
N LYS A 40 12.77 -9.85 -2.51
CA LYS A 40 13.70 -10.95 -2.26
C LYS A 40 13.04 -12.32 -2.28
N ASN A 41 11.85 -12.46 -1.70
CA ASN A 41 11.25 -13.76 -1.41
C ASN A 41 9.77 -13.87 -1.79
N GLY A 42 9.16 -12.81 -2.36
CA GLY A 42 7.73 -12.75 -2.68
C GLY A 42 6.81 -12.55 -1.48
N ASN A 43 7.34 -12.42 -0.26
CA ASN A 43 6.62 -12.23 0.99
C ASN A 43 7.10 -10.95 1.71
N PRO A 44 6.22 -9.94 1.89
CA PRO A 44 6.64 -8.67 2.50
C PRO A 44 6.97 -8.79 4.00
N ASN A 45 6.55 -9.86 4.68
CA ASN A 45 6.55 -9.98 6.13
C ASN A 45 7.92 -10.27 6.77
N SER A 46 8.10 -9.80 8.02
CA SER A 46 9.22 -10.13 8.92
C SER A 46 8.77 -10.02 10.38
N GLU A 47 9.53 -10.59 11.32
CA GLU A 47 9.18 -10.62 12.76
C GLU A 47 8.92 -9.22 13.37
N ASP A 48 9.65 -8.20 12.93
CA ASP A 48 9.53 -6.82 13.41
C ASP A 48 8.44 -5.98 12.71
N LEU A 49 7.62 -6.58 11.85
CA LEU A 49 6.63 -5.87 11.05
C LEU A 49 5.22 -6.33 11.38
N VAL A 50 4.27 -5.39 11.28
CA VAL A 50 2.85 -5.74 11.30
C VAL A 50 2.58 -6.72 10.17
N HIS A 51 1.80 -7.76 10.45
CA HIS A 51 1.52 -8.75 9.44
C HIS A 51 0.74 -8.12 8.28
N TRP A 52 1.31 -8.19 7.07
CA TRP A 52 0.65 -7.86 5.81
C TRP A 52 -0.04 -9.11 5.30
N PRO A 53 -1.39 -9.20 5.42
CA PRO A 53 -2.13 -10.37 4.98
C PRO A 53 -2.11 -10.49 3.46
N GLN A 54 -2.07 -11.72 2.95
CA GLN A 54 -2.24 -11.96 1.53
C GLN A 54 -3.65 -11.53 1.11
N TYR A 55 -3.76 -10.86 -0.04
CA TYR A 55 -5.06 -10.53 -0.60
C TYR A 55 -5.79 -11.81 -1.04
N ASP A 56 -6.96 -12.03 -0.46
CA ASP A 56 -7.79 -13.22 -0.64
C ASP A 56 -9.25 -12.85 -0.89
N ARG A 57 -10.17 -13.81 -0.73
CA ARG A 57 -11.62 -13.60 -0.94
C ARG A 57 -12.25 -12.66 0.10
N ASP A 58 -11.61 -12.50 1.25
CA ASP A 58 -12.06 -11.56 2.28
C ASP A 58 -11.52 -10.14 2.00
N GLU A 59 -10.76 -9.97 0.91
CA GLU A 59 -10.18 -8.71 0.46
C GLU A 59 -9.31 -8.07 1.55
N ASN A 60 -8.55 -8.91 2.26
CA ASN A 60 -7.64 -8.48 3.30
C ASN A 60 -6.51 -7.61 2.71
N TYR A 61 -6.21 -6.49 3.38
CA TYR A 61 -5.15 -5.57 2.98
C TYR A 61 -4.46 -4.96 4.19
N LEU A 62 -3.26 -4.41 3.98
CA LEU A 62 -2.55 -3.60 4.96
C LEU A 62 -2.82 -2.11 4.68
N GLU A 63 -3.35 -1.40 5.67
CA GLU A 63 -3.42 0.05 5.62
C GLU A 63 -2.05 0.63 5.97
N ILE A 64 -1.47 1.34 4.99
CA ILE A 64 -0.20 2.04 5.14
C ILE A 64 -0.50 3.48 5.56
N ASP A 65 -0.51 3.69 6.87
CA ASP A 65 -0.57 4.99 7.54
C ASP A 65 0.59 5.07 8.55
N LEU A 66 0.73 6.14 9.34
CA LEU A 66 1.74 6.26 10.40
C LEU A 66 1.78 5.02 11.31
N MET A 67 0.60 4.45 11.61
CA MET A 67 0.46 3.14 12.25
C MET A 67 -0.17 2.16 11.26
N GLN A 68 0.57 1.09 10.95
CA GLN A 68 0.09 0.08 10.01
C GLN A 68 -0.92 -0.83 10.70
N LYS A 69 -2.02 -1.13 10.01
CA LYS A 69 -3.07 -2.04 10.51
C LYS A 69 -3.61 -2.90 9.38
N ALA A 70 -3.89 -4.16 9.68
CA ALA A 70 -4.62 -5.03 8.76
C ALA A 70 -6.10 -4.64 8.76
N SER A 71 -6.70 -4.61 7.57
CA SER A 71 -8.11 -4.30 7.35
C SER A 71 -8.64 -5.14 6.18
N LYS A 72 -9.93 -5.01 5.87
CA LYS A 72 -10.62 -5.78 4.84
C LYS A 72 -11.56 -4.92 4.02
N LYS A 73 -11.89 -5.36 2.81
CA LYS A 73 -12.90 -4.75 1.92
C LYS A 73 -12.63 -3.28 1.61
N LEU A 74 -11.52 -3.03 0.91
CA LEU A 74 -11.07 -1.67 0.61
C LEU A 74 -12.09 -0.92 -0.26
N LYS A 75 -12.71 0.13 0.31
CA LYS A 75 -13.64 1.04 -0.39
C LYS A 75 -14.84 0.33 -1.04
N GLU A 76 -15.37 -0.72 -0.39
CA GLU A 76 -16.48 -1.56 -0.88
C GLU A 76 -17.60 -0.76 -1.57
N GLY A 77 -18.20 0.24 -0.91
CA GLY A 77 -19.30 1.02 -1.48
C GLY A 77 -18.93 1.80 -2.76
N LYS A 78 -17.68 2.25 -2.92
CA LYS A 78 -17.23 2.90 -4.17
C LYS A 78 -17.06 1.86 -5.28
N MET A 79 -16.53 0.68 -4.96
CA MET A 79 -16.37 -0.40 -5.94
C MET A 79 -17.72 -0.90 -6.42
N GLU A 80 -18.69 -1.07 -5.53
CA GLU A 80 -20.08 -1.42 -5.87
C GLU A 80 -20.69 -0.39 -6.82
N PHE A 81 -20.56 0.90 -6.49
CA PHE A 81 -21.04 1.98 -7.34
C PHE A 81 -20.44 1.93 -8.75
N TRP A 82 -19.12 1.83 -8.87
CA TRP A 82 -18.45 1.79 -10.18
C TRP A 82 -18.84 0.55 -10.99
N VAL A 83 -18.91 -0.62 -10.35
CA VAL A 83 -19.33 -1.86 -11.01
C VAL A 83 -20.76 -1.75 -11.54
N GLN A 84 -21.67 -1.14 -10.78
CA GLN A 84 -23.04 -0.90 -11.23
C GLN A 84 -23.09 0.09 -12.40
N LEU A 85 -22.38 1.21 -12.28
CA LEU A 85 -22.32 2.25 -13.32
C LEU A 85 -21.75 1.70 -14.63
N THR A 86 -20.64 0.97 -14.58
CA THR A 86 -20.05 0.35 -15.78
C THR A 86 -20.98 -0.66 -16.43
N LYS A 87 -21.71 -1.46 -15.64
CA LYS A 87 -22.73 -2.38 -16.16
C LYS A 87 -23.86 -1.67 -16.89
N GLN A 88 -24.29 -0.50 -16.40
CA GLN A 88 -25.31 0.31 -17.08
C GLN A 88 -24.78 0.84 -18.41
N MET A 89 -23.58 1.42 -18.42
CA MET A 89 -22.97 1.98 -19.64
C MET A 89 -22.75 0.93 -20.75
N MET A 90 -22.48 -0.34 -20.38
CA MET A 90 -22.36 -1.43 -21.36
C MET A 90 -23.70 -1.91 -21.92
N LYS A 91 -24.82 -1.68 -21.23
CA LYS A 91 -26.17 -2.06 -21.69
C LYS A 91 -26.82 -1.04 -22.61
N GLU A 92 -26.43 0.23 -22.48
CA GLU A 92 -26.95 1.34 -23.28
C GLU A 92 -26.21 1.50 -24.63
N LYS A 93 -25.21 0.66 -24.90
CA LYS A 93 -24.40 0.64 -26.12
C LYS A 93 -24.74 -0.57 -26.99
#